data_AF-A0A3M1EVS1-F1
#
_entry.id   AF-A0A3M1EVS1-F1
#
_cell.length_a   1.000
_cell.length_b   1.000
_cell.length_c   1.000
_cell.angle_alpha   90.00
_cell.angle_beta   90.00
_cell.angle_gamma   90.00
#
_symmetry.space_group_name_H-M   'P 1'
#
loop_
_entity.id
_entity.type
_entity.pdbx_description
1 polymer ?
#
loop_
_entity_poly.entity_id
_entity_poly.type
_entity_poly.pdbx_seq_one_letter_code
_entity_poly.pdbx_strand_id
1 'polypeptide(L)'
;MTSQNRRVFWGVMLIVAGIFFLLDNFRLLGGLSEWVQAALFGMLGLLFLGGYLNNRRHWWSLFPAAVLLGLAGTMLADQISFLRPFSGGIFLFCLSLAFWAIFVGRKRVWWPVIPAGVLTTLAFVSVVDEFTRGDSLTDSLFFIGIGLTFGVLWLIRHNTGTEWALWPALAALGFGLFMPLMRYFDLAWPLVLIAVGAWLLWRNLSRNTAHNAERET
;
A
#
# COMPACT_ATOMS: atom_id res chain seq x y z
N MET A 1 9.82 -22.80 34.17
CA MET A 1 10.45 -23.48 33.00
C MET A 1 11.84 -22.91 32.79
N THR A 2 12.88 -23.74 32.91
CA THR A 2 14.29 -23.33 32.77
C THR A 2 14.57 -22.81 31.35
N SER A 3 15.48 -21.84 31.22
CA SER A 3 15.79 -21.16 29.95
C SER A 3 16.25 -22.11 28.83
N GLN A 4 16.70 -23.31 29.18
CA GLN A 4 17.10 -24.38 28.26
C GLN A 4 15.89 -25.07 27.60
N ASN A 5 14.86 -25.42 28.37
CA ASN A 5 13.60 -25.97 27.81
C ASN A 5 12.90 -24.97 26.88
N ARG A 6 12.99 -23.67 27.19
CA ARG A 6 12.41 -22.63 26.33
C ARG A 6 13.11 -22.58 24.95
N ARG A 7 14.45 -22.70 24.92
CA ARG A 7 15.22 -22.70 23.66
C ARG A 7 14.96 -23.94 22.82
N VAL A 8 14.90 -25.11 23.44
CA VAL A 8 14.57 -26.37 22.74
C VAL A 8 13.15 -26.34 22.20
N PHE A 9 12.18 -25.85 22.98
CA PHE A 9 10.80 -25.69 22.53
C PHE A 9 10.68 -24.79 21.30
N TRP A 10 11.31 -23.61 21.33
CA TRP A 10 11.32 -22.69 20.18
C TRP A 10 12.05 -23.29 18.98
N GLY A 11 13.16 -24.01 19.19
CA GLY A 11 13.90 -24.69 18.13
C GLY A 11 13.06 -25.77 17.44
N VAL A 12 12.36 -26.62 18.21
CA VAL A 12 11.46 -27.64 17.66
C VAL A 12 10.29 -27.01 16.92
N MET A 13 9.66 -25.96 17.47
CA MET A 13 8.61 -25.22 16.75
C MET A 13 9.12 -24.66 15.42
N LEU A 14 10.33 -24.10 15.39
CA LEU A 14 10.93 -23.54 14.17
C LEU A 14 11.18 -24.63 13.12
N ILE A 15 11.68 -25.79 13.54
CA ILE A 15 11.93 -26.93 12.65
C ILE A 15 10.61 -27.45 12.07
N VAL A 16 9.59 -27.64 12.91
CA VAL A 16 8.27 -28.11 12.46
C VAL A 16 7.63 -27.09 11.51
N ALA A 17 7.70 -25.80 11.84
CA ALA A 17 7.24 -24.73 10.95
C ALA A 17 8.00 -24.75 9.62
N GLY A 18 9.33 -24.90 9.65
CA GLY A 18 10.18 -24.97 8.45
C GLY A 18 9.86 -26.17 7.56
N ILE A 19 9.66 -27.35 8.14
CA ILE A 19 9.24 -28.56 7.41
C ILE A 19 7.86 -28.36 6.78
N PHE A 20 6.91 -27.80 7.53
CA PHE A 20 5.58 -27.48 7.01
C PHE A 20 5.66 -26.51 5.82
N PHE A 21 6.44 -25.44 5.93
CA PHE A 21 6.67 -24.48 4.85
C PHE A 21 7.32 -25.11 3.62
N LEU A 22 8.26 -26.04 3.81
CA LEU A 22 8.88 -26.79 2.69
C LEU A 22 7.85 -27.68 1.98
N LEU A 23 7.05 -28.45 2.72
CA LEU A 23 6.03 -29.33 2.16
C LEU A 23 4.97 -28.55 1.38
N ASP A 24 4.59 -27.37 1.87
CA ASP A 24 3.70 -26.45 1.17
C ASP A 24 4.34 -25.88 -0.10
N ASN A 25 5.62 -25.48 -0.05
CA ASN A 25 6.36 -24.97 -1.21
C ASN A 25 6.42 -25.99 -2.36
N PHE A 26 6.61 -27.28 -2.06
CA PHE A 26 6.59 -28.35 -3.06
C PHE A 26 5.19 -28.71 -3.57
N ARG A 27 4.13 -28.00 -3.14
CA ARG A 27 2.71 -28.27 -3.46
C ARG A 27 2.27 -29.70 -3.18
N LEU A 28 2.98 -30.41 -2.31
CA LEU A 28 2.72 -31.81 -1.96
C LEU A 28 1.43 -31.99 -1.15
N LEU A 29 0.86 -30.91 -0.63
CA LEU A 29 -0.31 -30.92 0.24
C LEU A 29 -1.65 -30.75 -0.51
N GLY A 30 -1.65 -30.40 -1.80
CA GLY A 30 -2.87 -30.20 -2.60
C GLY A 30 -3.81 -29.10 -2.06
N GLY A 31 -4.82 -28.67 -2.84
CA GLY A 31 -5.69 -27.51 -2.51
C GLY A 31 -6.47 -27.57 -1.18
N LEU A 32 -6.38 -28.63 -0.40
CA LEU A 32 -6.83 -28.69 1.00
C LEU A 32 -5.92 -27.89 1.94
N SER A 33 -4.65 -27.64 1.57
CA SER A 33 -3.71 -26.87 2.38
C SER A 33 -4.16 -25.43 2.55
N GLU A 34 -4.69 -24.79 1.50
CA GLU A 34 -5.00 -23.36 1.51
C GLU A 34 -6.18 -23.02 2.43
N TRP A 35 -7.26 -23.83 2.41
CA TRP A 35 -8.39 -23.67 3.34
C TRP A 35 -8.00 -23.96 4.79
N VAL A 36 -7.18 -24.98 5.02
CA VAL A 36 -6.68 -25.31 6.36
C VAL A 36 -5.74 -24.23 6.87
N GLN A 37 -4.86 -23.70 6.04
CA GLN A 37 -3.98 -22.57 6.38
C GLN A 37 -4.80 -21.33 6.69
N ALA A 38 -5.76 -20.96 5.85
CA ALA A 38 -6.66 -19.84 6.09
C ALA A 38 -7.41 -19.98 7.42
N ALA A 39 -7.91 -21.18 7.73
CA ALA A 39 -8.55 -21.48 9.00
C ALA A 39 -7.58 -21.38 10.19
N LEU A 40 -6.35 -21.89 10.07
CA LEU A 40 -5.32 -21.80 11.10
C LEU A 40 -4.90 -20.34 11.37
N PHE A 41 -4.59 -19.59 10.32
CA PHE A 41 -4.26 -18.16 10.41
C PHE A 41 -5.43 -17.36 10.99
N GLY A 42 -6.66 -17.64 10.54
CA GLY A 42 -7.88 -17.04 11.06
C GLY A 42 -8.06 -17.31 12.54
N MET A 43 -7.92 -18.57 12.97
CA MET A 43 -8.06 -18.96 14.37
C MET A 43 -6.98 -18.33 15.26
N LEU A 44 -5.72 -18.34 14.82
CA LEU A 44 -4.62 -17.67 15.53
C LEU A 44 -4.86 -16.16 15.62
N GLY A 45 -5.30 -15.52 14.53
CA GLY A 45 -5.65 -14.11 14.51
C GLY A 45 -6.78 -13.76 15.47
N LEU A 46 -7.82 -14.59 15.53
CA LEU A 46 -8.92 -14.45 16.49
C LEU A 46 -8.45 -14.64 17.95
N LEU A 47 -7.50 -15.53 18.22
CA LEU A 47 -6.91 -15.67 19.56
C LEU A 47 -6.18 -14.40 20.01
N PHE A 48 -5.37 -13.80 19.13
CA PHE A 48 -4.72 -12.51 19.43
C PHE A 48 -5.73 -11.39 19.61
N LEU A 49 -6.77 -11.33 18.77
CA LEU A 49 -7.84 -10.35 18.88
C LEU A 49 -8.62 -10.53 20.19
N GLY A 50 -8.98 -11.76 20.56
CA GLY A 50 -9.60 -12.09 21.83
C GLY A 50 -8.74 -11.69 23.03
N GLY A 51 -7.42 -11.87 22.94
CA GLY A 51 -6.45 -11.39 23.92
C GLY A 51 -6.48 -9.87 24.10
N TYR A 52 -6.57 -9.11 23.01
CA TYR A 52 -6.75 -7.66 23.07
C TYR A 52 -8.09 -7.26 23.69
N LEU A 53 -9.18 -7.94 23.32
CA LEU A 53 -10.52 -7.66 23.85
C LEU A 53 -10.58 -7.92 25.36
N ASN A 54 -9.93 -8.97 25.85
CA ASN A 54 -9.84 -9.31 27.26
C ASN A 54 -8.97 -8.31 28.05
N ASN A 55 -7.84 -7.89 27.49
CA ASN A 55 -6.97 -6.90 28.12
C ASN A 55 -6.49 -5.84 27.12
N ARG A 56 -7.23 -4.73 27.08
CA ARG A 56 -6.96 -3.56 26.22
C ARG A 56 -5.60 -2.89 26.49
N ARG A 57 -4.92 -3.22 27.60
CA ARG A 57 -3.54 -2.76 27.84
C ARG A 57 -2.54 -3.34 26.84
N HIS A 58 -2.79 -4.53 26.29
CA HIS A 58 -1.93 -5.22 25.32
C HIS A 58 -2.25 -4.83 23.87
N TRP A 59 -2.26 -3.52 23.59
CA TRP A 59 -2.55 -2.97 22.26
C TRP A 59 -1.68 -3.53 21.13
N TRP A 60 -0.46 -3.98 21.43
CA TRP A 60 0.43 -4.59 20.43
C TRP A 60 -0.16 -5.84 19.79
N SER A 61 -1.06 -6.55 20.48
CA SER A 61 -1.69 -7.77 19.96
C SER A 61 -2.63 -7.52 18.78
N LEU A 62 -3.03 -6.26 18.56
CA LEU A 62 -3.77 -5.86 17.36
C LEU A 62 -2.97 -6.05 16.07
N PHE A 63 -1.64 -5.89 16.09
CA PHE A 63 -0.85 -6.08 14.87
C PHE A 63 -0.77 -7.55 14.45
N PRO A 64 -0.37 -8.50 15.32
CA PRO A 64 -0.46 -9.92 14.99
C PRO A 64 -1.87 -10.32 14.60
N ALA A 65 -2.91 -9.84 15.31
CA ALA A 65 -4.29 -10.14 14.96
C ALA A 65 -4.63 -9.68 13.54
N ALA A 66 -4.35 -8.43 13.19
CA ALA A 66 -4.67 -7.88 11.86
C ALA A 66 -3.86 -8.53 10.74
N VAL A 67 -2.57 -8.85 10.97
CA VAL A 67 -1.77 -9.56 9.96
C VAL A 67 -2.33 -10.97 9.73
N LEU A 68 -2.60 -11.73 10.80
CA LEU A 68 -3.09 -13.10 10.70
C LEU A 68 -4.50 -13.16 10.10
N LEU A 69 -5.41 -12.27 10.54
CA LEU A 69 -6.76 -12.17 9.99
C LEU A 69 -6.76 -11.63 8.56
N GLY A 70 -5.88 -10.68 8.24
CA GLY A 70 -5.69 -10.17 6.90
C GLY A 70 -5.24 -11.27 5.95
N LEU A 71 -4.21 -12.05 6.32
CA LEU A 71 -3.73 -13.19 5.54
C LEU A 71 -4.80 -14.27 5.36
N ALA A 72 -5.54 -14.59 6.43
CA ALA A 72 -6.67 -15.51 6.31
C ALA A 72 -7.73 -14.97 5.34
N GLY A 73 -8.04 -13.67 5.42
CA GLY A 73 -8.97 -13.00 4.51
C GLY A 73 -8.52 -13.02 3.05
N THR A 74 -7.22 -12.79 2.78
CA THR A 74 -6.69 -12.86 1.40
C THR A 74 -6.73 -14.27 0.85
N MET A 75 -6.32 -15.26 1.65
CA MET A 75 -6.36 -16.67 1.25
C MET A 75 -7.78 -17.10 0.89
N LEU A 76 -8.79 -16.67 1.65
CA LEU A 76 -10.19 -16.94 1.35
C LEU A 76 -10.69 -16.17 0.11
N ALA A 77 -10.29 -14.91 -0.03
CA ALA A 77 -10.65 -14.08 -1.19
C ALA A 77 -10.10 -14.66 -2.50
N ASP A 78 -8.88 -15.21 -2.48
CA ASP A 78 -8.25 -15.81 -3.66
C ASP A 78 -9.01 -17.04 -4.19
N GLN A 79 -9.75 -17.74 -3.32
CA GLN A 79 -10.62 -18.87 -3.71
C GLN A 79 -11.88 -18.42 -4.45
N ILE A 80 -12.30 -17.16 -4.28
CA ILE A 80 -13.53 -16.63 -4.84
C ILE A 80 -13.16 -15.76 -6.04
N SER A 81 -13.50 -16.20 -7.25
CA SER A 81 -13.11 -15.53 -8.51
C SER A 81 -13.40 -14.03 -8.54
N PHE A 82 -14.53 -13.61 -7.98
CA PHE A 82 -14.93 -12.21 -7.88
C PHE A 82 -14.11 -11.40 -6.85
N LEU A 83 -13.63 -12.02 -5.77
CA LEU A 83 -12.88 -11.34 -4.71
C LEU A 83 -11.37 -11.38 -4.91
N ARG A 84 -10.88 -12.33 -5.70
CA ARG A 84 -9.46 -12.52 -5.99
C ARG A 84 -8.71 -11.24 -6.38
N PRO A 85 -9.25 -10.36 -7.26
CA PRO A 85 -8.53 -9.12 -7.60
C PRO A 85 -8.37 -8.16 -6.42
N PHE A 86 -9.25 -8.26 -5.41
CA PHE A 86 -9.28 -7.37 -4.26
C PHE A 86 -8.53 -7.92 -3.04
N SER A 87 -7.86 -9.09 -3.15
CA SER A 87 -7.21 -9.74 -2.01
C SER A 87 -6.13 -8.84 -1.38
N GLY A 88 -5.34 -8.14 -2.18
CA GLY A 88 -4.38 -7.14 -1.69
C GLY A 88 -5.05 -6.00 -0.89
N GLY A 89 -6.19 -5.50 -1.37
CA GLY A 89 -6.96 -4.47 -0.68
C GLY A 89 -7.54 -4.92 0.65
N ILE A 90 -8.02 -6.18 0.72
CA ILE A 90 -8.52 -6.80 1.95
C ILE A 90 -7.41 -6.85 3.03
N PHE A 91 -6.19 -7.24 2.63
CA PHE A 91 -5.05 -7.25 3.57
C PHE A 91 -4.75 -5.86 4.13
N LEU A 92 -4.63 -4.87 3.25
CA LEU A 92 -4.31 -3.49 3.61
C LEU A 92 -5.39 -2.89 4.51
N PHE A 93 -6.67 -3.17 4.21
CA PHE A 93 -7.79 -2.74 5.03
C PHE A 93 -7.76 -3.40 6.41
N CYS A 94 -7.46 -4.70 6.50
CA CYS A 94 -7.36 -5.38 7.79
C CYS A 94 -6.24 -4.78 8.66
N LEU A 95 -5.11 -4.44 8.04
CA LEU A 95 -4.01 -3.77 8.72
C LEU A 95 -4.38 -2.35 9.17
N SER A 96 -5.12 -1.60 8.36
CA SER A 96 -5.59 -0.26 8.76
C SER A 96 -6.50 -0.31 9.99
N LEU A 97 -7.34 -1.35 10.10
CA LEU A 97 -8.23 -1.55 11.26
C LEU A 97 -7.46 -1.71 12.57
N ALA A 98 -6.27 -2.30 12.58
CA ALA A 98 -5.45 -2.36 13.79
C ALA A 98 -5.06 -0.96 14.28
N PHE A 99 -4.60 -0.09 13.39
CA PHE A 99 -4.23 1.28 13.75
C PHE A 99 -5.45 2.10 14.17
N TRP A 100 -6.59 1.94 13.49
CA TRP A 100 -7.86 2.57 13.91
C TRP A 100 -8.31 2.10 15.30
N ALA A 101 -8.21 0.81 15.59
CA ALA A 101 -8.52 0.26 16.91
C ALA A 101 -7.58 0.81 18.01
N ILE A 102 -6.28 1.01 17.70
CA ILE A 102 -5.34 1.67 18.61
C ILE A 102 -5.75 3.12 18.85
N PHE A 103 -6.08 3.88 17.80
CA PHE A 103 -6.50 5.28 17.91
C PHE A 103 -7.74 5.44 18.79
N VAL A 104 -8.78 4.64 18.54
CA VAL A 104 -10.03 4.65 19.32
C VAL A 104 -9.78 4.22 20.78
N GLY A 105 -8.96 3.19 20.97
CA GLY A 105 -8.59 2.67 22.29
C GLY A 105 -7.68 3.61 23.10
N ARG A 106 -6.95 4.51 22.45
CA ARG A 106 -5.98 5.43 23.06
C ARG A 106 -6.14 6.85 22.54
N LYS A 107 -7.22 7.53 22.96
CA LYS A 107 -7.60 8.89 22.53
C LYS A 107 -6.55 9.99 22.67
N ARG A 108 -5.48 9.79 23.47
CA ARG A 108 -4.37 10.75 23.62
C ARG A 108 -3.21 10.52 22.65
N VAL A 109 -3.32 9.54 21.76
CA VAL A 109 -2.25 9.09 20.88
C VAL A 109 -2.67 9.34 19.43
N TRP A 110 -2.04 10.31 18.77
CA TRP A 110 -2.40 10.76 17.42
C TRP A 110 -1.70 9.98 16.31
N TRP A 111 -0.51 9.43 16.57
CA TRP A 111 0.31 8.79 15.55
C TRP A 111 -0.38 7.67 14.76
N PRO A 112 -1.32 6.84 15.31
CA PRO A 112 -1.94 5.76 14.55
C PRO A 112 -2.83 6.24 13.41
N VAL A 113 -3.31 7.48 13.45
CA VAL A 113 -4.16 8.04 12.39
C VAL A 113 -3.44 8.08 11.05
N ILE A 114 -2.14 8.38 11.04
CA ILE A 114 -1.33 8.46 9.81
C ILE A 114 -1.25 7.09 9.12
N PRO A 115 -0.70 6.02 9.73
CA PRO A 115 -0.66 4.70 9.10
C PRO A 115 -2.07 4.15 8.86
N ALA A 116 -3.05 4.41 9.74
CA ALA A 116 -4.42 3.98 9.50
C ALA A 116 -5.00 4.60 8.22
N GLY A 117 -4.88 5.91 8.05
CA GLY A 117 -5.41 6.63 6.90
C GLY A 117 -4.66 6.29 5.60
N VAL A 118 -3.33 6.18 5.64
CA VAL A 118 -2.52 5.77 4.48
C VAL A 118 -2.89 4.35 4.04
N LEU A 119 -2.98 3.38 4.96
CA LEU A 119 -3.36 2.00 4.63
C LEU A 119 -4.82 1.90 4.16
N THR A 120 -5.74 2.68 4.74
CA THR A 120 -7.13 2.75 4.27
C THR A 120 -7.19 3.31 2.85
N THR A 121 -6.40 4.35 2.56
CA THR A 121 -6.28 4.94 1.22
C THR A 121 -5.72 3.92 0.24
N LEU A 122 -4.63 3.23 0.59
CA LEU A 122 -4.03 2.20 -0.26
C LEU A 122 -4.99 1.03 -0.52
N ALA A 123 -5.74 0.60 0.49
CA ALA A 123 -6.77 -0.42 0.31
C ALA A 123 -7.83 0.03 -0.69
N PHE A 124 -8.33 1.26 -0.56
CA PHE A 124 -9.32 1.80 -1.50
C PHE A 124 -8.76 1.99 -2.91
N VAL A 125 -7.55 2.56 -3.02
CA VAL A 125 -6.79 2.73 -4.26
C VAL A 125 -6.61 1.39 -4.97
N SER A 126 -6.22 0.33 -4.26
CA SER A 126 -6.06 -1.00 -4.87
C SER A 126 -7.36 -1.58 -5.45
N VAL A 127 -8.51 -1.23 -4.87
CA VAL A 127 -9.83 -1.63 -5.41
C VAL A 127 -10.16 -0.82 -6.65
N VAL A 128 -9.93 0.50 -6.62
CA VAL A 128 -10.18 1.39 -7.77
C VAL A 128 -9.28 1.02 -8.94
N ASP A 129 -8.04 0.65 -8.68
CA ASP A 129 -7.04 0.31 -9.70
C ASP A 129 -7.47 -0.87 -10.59
N GLU A 130 -8.20 -1.84 -10.02
CA GLU A 130 -8.78 -2.96 -10.77
C GLU A 130 -9.78 -2.49 -11.84
N PHE A 131 -10.48 -1.37 -11.60
CA PHE A 131 -11.45 -0.81 -12.54
C PHE A 131 -10.82 0.18 -13.52
N THR A 132 -9.79 0.91 -13.10
CA THR A 132 -9.16 1.98 -13.90
C THR A 132 -7.93 1.52 -14.68
N ARG A 133 -7.42 0.30 -14.42
CA ARG A 133 -6.21 -0.28 -15.03
C ARG A 133 -4.97 0.63 -14.89
N GLY A 134 -4.75 1.24 -13.73
CA GLY A 134 -3.55 2.04 -13.49
C GLY A 134 -3.55 3.42 -14.15
N ASP A 135 -4.72 4.02 -14.40
CA ASP A 135 -4.78 5.42 -14.86
C ASP A 135 -4.23 6.38 -13.79
N SER A 136 -3.72 7.52 -14.23
CA SER A 136 -3.28 8.68 -13.43
C SER A 136 -4.28 9.14 -12.34
N LEU A 137 -5.54 8.72 -12.44
CA LEU A 137 -6.58 8.91 -11.43
C LEU A 137 -6.27 8.18 -10.11
N THR A 138 -5.63 7.00 -10.18
CA THR A 138 -5.24 6.21 -9.02
C THR A 138 -4.17 6.94 -8.20
N ASP A 139 -3.21 7.58 -8.86
CA ASP A 139 -2.16 8.39 -8.22
C ASP A 139 -2.75 9.63 -7.54
N SER A 140 -3.64 10.34 -8.24
CA SER A 140 -4.39 11.48 -7.68
C SER A 140 -5.14 11.08 -6.40
N LEU A 141 -5.86 9.96 -6.46
CA LEU A 141 -6.65 9.44 -5.35
C LEU A 141 -5.78 9.10 -4.13
N PHE A 142 -4.59 8.53 -4.34
CA PHE A 142 -3.65 8.26 -3.27
C PHE A 142 -3.22 9.54 -2.54
N PHE A 143 -2.80 10.57 -3.27
CA PHE A 143 -2.39 11.84 -2.65
C PHE A 143 -3.55 12.58 -1.99
N ILE A 144 -4.75 12.52 -2.58
CA ILE A 144 -5.96 13.05 -1.95
C ILE A 144 -6.23 12.32 -0.63
N GLY A 145 -6.15 11.00 -0.58
CA GLY A 145 -6.36 10.21 0.64
C GLY A 145 -5.31 10.50 1.72
N ILE A 146 -4.05 10.72 1.35
CA ILE A 146 -3.03 11.23 2.28
C ILE A 146 -3.41 12.62 2.80
N GLY A 147 -3.83 13.53 1.91
CA GLY A 147 -4.29 14.87 2.26
C GLY A 147 -5.45 14.84 3.26
N LEU A 148 -6.43 13.96 3.05
CA LEU A 148 -7.53 13.71 3.98
C LEU A 148 -7.03 13.15 5.32
N THR A 149 -6.06 12.24 5.30
CA THR A 149 -5.47 11.67 6.53
C THR A 149 -4.84 12.75 7.41
N PHE A 150 -4.04 13.64 6.82
CA PHE A 150 -3.49 14.79 7.55
C PHE A 150 -4.56 15.83 7.89
N GLY A 151 -5.60 15.98 7.08
CA GLY A 151 -6.77 16.78 7.39
C GLY A 151 -7.48 16.32 8.66
N VAL A 152 -7.69 15.01 8.82
CA VAL A 152 -8.22 14.40 10.06
C VAL A 152 -7.29 14.70 11.24
N LEU A 153 -5.97 14.58 11.04
CA LEU A 153 -4.98 14.91 12.07
C LEU A 153 -5.04 16.39 12.49
N TRP A 154 -5.30 17.29 11.55
CA TRP A 154 -5.51 18.71 11.82
C TRP A 154 -6.86 18.98 12.52
N LEU A 155 -7.91 18.23 12.23
CA LEU A 155 -9.21 18.37 12.91
C LEU A 155 -9.12 17.99 14.40
N ILE A 156 -8.33 16.98 14.74
CA ILE A 156 -8.13 16.56 16.14
C ILE A 156 -7.10 17.39 16.91
N ARG A 157 -6.51 18.43 16.27
CA ARG A 157 -5.38 19.22 16.80
C ARG A 157 -5.58 19.77 18.21
N HIS A 158 -6.81 20.14 18.57
CA HIS A 158 -7.12 20.73 19.87
C HIS A 158 -6.69 19.84 21.05
N ASN A 159 -6.68 18.51 20.86
CA ASN A 159 -6.36 17.57 21.92
C ASN A 159 -4.92 17.02 21.84
N THR A 160 -4.21 17.24 20.73
CA THR A 160 -2.97 16.52 20.41
C THR A 160 -1.83 17.41 19.92
N GLY A 161 -2.05 18.72 19.71
CA GLY A 161 -1.02 19.66 19.27
C GLY A 161 -0.55 19.45 17.82
N THR A 162 -1.40 18.87 16.98
CA THR A 162 -1.07 18.49 15.59
C THR A 162 -1.36 19.59 14.57
N GLU A 163 -1.10 20.85 14.92
CA GLU A 163 -1.32 22.01 14.05
C GLU A 163 -0.46 21.97 12.79
N TRP A 164 0.74 21.39 12.91
CA TRP A 164 1.69 21.17 11.83
C TRP A 164 1.11 20.33 10.68
N ALA A 165 0.06 19.53 10.92
CA ALA A 165 -0.54 18.64 9.92
C ALA A 165 -1.27 19.40 8.80
N LEU A 166 -1.57 20.69 8.98
CA LEU A 166 -2.24 21.51 7.96
C LEU A 166 -1.41 21.62 6.68
N TRP A 167 -0.11 21.88 6.80
CA TRP A 167 0.76 22.08 5.65
C TRP A 167 0.91 20.80 4.80
N PRO A 168 1.21 19.63 5.39
CA PRO A 168 1.16 18.36 4.67
C PRO A 168 -0.20 18.07 4.04
N ALA A 169 -1.30 18.36 4.74
CA ALA A 169 -2.64 18.14 4.19
C ALA A 169 -2.87 18.96 2.92
N LEU A 170 -2.58 20.27 2.97
CA LEU A 170 -2.74 21.16 1.83
C LEU A 170 -1.80 20.81 0.68
N ALA A 171 -0.55 20.47 0.97
CA ALA A 171 0.42 20.05 -0.04
C ALA A 171 -0.04 18.76 -0.76
N ALA A 172 -0.46 17.75 0.00
CA ALA A 172 -0.92 16.48 -0.56
C ALA A 172 -2.23 16.63 -1.35
N LEU A 173 -3.20 17.42 -0.85
CA LEU A 173 -4.44 17.72 -1.59
C LEU A 173 -4.14 18.49 -2.87
N GLY A 174 -3.31 19.54 -2.80
CA GLY A 174 -2.91 20.33 -3.96
C GLY A 174 -2.21 19.48 -5.01
N PHE A 175 -1.28 18.62 -4.59
CA PHE A 175 -0.57 17.71 -5.48
C PHE A 175 -1.48 16.64 -6.09
N GLY A 176 -2.40 16.07 -5.29
CA GLY A 176 -3.39 15.11 -5.77
C GLY A 176 -4.32 15.73 -6.82
N LEU A 177 -4.78 16.97 -6.62
CA LEU A 177 -5.59 17.68 -7.62
C LEU A 177 -4.81 18.08 -8.87
N PHE A 178 -3.49 18.26 -8.76
CA PHE A 178 -2.60 18.59 -9.87
C PHE A 178 -2.27 17.37 -10.75
N MET A 179 -2.21 16.17 -10.18
CA MET A 179 -1.79 14.94 -10.85
C MET A 179 -2.45 14.66 -12.21
N PRO A 180 -3.78 14.78 -12.39
CA PRO A 180 -4.42 14.54 -13.69
C PRO A 180 -3.92 15.46 -14.82
N LEU A 181 -3.34 16.62 -14.48
CA LEU A 181 -2.76 17.55 -15.45
C LEU A 181 -1.40 17.07 -16.00
N MET A 182 -0.73 16.13 -15.32
CA MET A 182 0.56 15.58 -15.76
C MET A 182 0.47 14.88 -17.11
N ARG A 183 -0.69 14.30 -17.45
CA ARG A 183 -0.93 13.71 -18.77
C ARG A 183 -0.64 14.68 -19.93
N TYR A 184 -0.86 15.98 -19.75
CA TYR A 184 -0.56 16.98 -20.76
C TYR A 184 0.95 17.26 -20.87
N PHE A 185 1.69 17.17 -19.75
CA PHE A 185 3.14 17.30 -19.73
C PHE A 185 3.84 16.10 -20.36
N ASP A 186 3.31 14.89 -20.13
CA ASP A 186 3.79 13.66 -20.75
C ASP A 186 3.64 13.69 -22.28
N LEU A 187 2.64 14.40 -22.79
CA LEU A 187 2.49 14.64 -24.23
C LEU A 187 3.36 15.80 -24.73
N ALA A 188 3.55 16.84 -23.92
CA ALA A 188 4.32 18.02 -24.30
C ALA A 188 5.80 17.68 -24.55
N TRP A 189 6.41 16.82 -23.73
CA TRP A 189 7.84 16.51 -23.85
C TRP A 189 8.20 15.79 -25.19
N PRO A 190 7.50 14.73 -25.62
CA PRO A 190 7.69 14.14 -26.94
C PRO A 190 7.51 15.15 -28.09
N LEU A 191 6.50 16.02 -28.00
CA LEU A 191 6.26 17.04 -29.04
C LEU A 191 7.40 18.05 -29.13
N VAL A 192 7.93 18.50 -27.98
CA VAL A 192 9.11 19.37 -27.91
C VAL A 192 10.32 18.67 -28.53
N LEU A 193 10.56 17.40 -28.18
CA LEU A 193 11.66 16.62 -28.74
C LEU A 193 11.54 16.44 -30.27
N ILE A 194 10.33 16.17 -30.77
CA ILE A 194 10.06 16.08 -32.21
C ILE A 194 10.31 17.42 -32.89
N ALA A 195 9.82 18.53 -32.32
CA ALA A 195 10.02 19.87 -32.87
C ALA A 195 11.49 20.28 -32.90
N VAL A 196 12.23 20.02 -31.82
CA VAL A 196 13.67 20.27 -31.75
C VAL A 196 14.43 19.40 -32.75
N GLY A 197 14.09 18.12 -32.86
CA GLY A 197 14.66 17.21 -33.84
C GLY A 197 14.43 17.67 -35.28
N ALA A 198 13.20 18.06 -35.61
CA ALA A 198 12.86 18.61 -36.92
C ALA A 198 13.61 19.92 -37.22
N TRP A 199 13.73 20.80 -36.22
CA TRP A 199 14.49 22.05 -36.35
C TRP A 199 15.97 21.80 -36.61
N LEU A 200 16.60 20.83 -35.92
CA LEU A 200 18.00 20.47 -36.13
C LEU A 200 18.23 19.92 -37.54
N LEU A 201 17.33 19.08 -38.05
CA LEU A 201 17.41 18.55 -39.42
C LEU A 201 17.26 19.66 -40.46
N TRP A 202 16.29 20.54 -40.30
CA TRP A 202 16.08 21.67 -41.19
C TRP A 202 17.30 22.61 -41.21
N ARG A 203 17.88 22.91 -40.04
CA ARG A 203 19.10 23.72 -39.91
C ARG A 203 20.32 23.08 -40.57
N ASN A 204 20.41 21.75 -40.57
CA ASN A 204 21.51 21.04 -41.24
C ASN A 204 21.35 21.09 -42.77
N LEU A 205 20.15 20.76 -43.27
CA LEU A 205 19.84 20.77 -44.70
C LEU A 205 20.08 22.15 -45.33
N SER A 206 19.60 23.21 -44.67
CA SER A 206 19.78 24.60 -45.12
C SER A 206 21.24 25.04 -45.19
N ARG A 207 22.09 24.55 -44.28
CA ARG A 207 23.55 24.82 -44.30
C ARG A 207 24.26 24.09 -45.45
N ASN A 208 23.87 22.85 -45.75
CA ASN A 208 24.48 22.09 -46.84
C ASN A 208 24.10 22.64 -48.23
N THR A 209 22.87 23.11 -48.42
CA THR A 209 22.47 23.78 -49.68
C THR A 209 23.25 25.06 -49.95
N ALA A 210 23.57 25.85 -48.92
CA ALA A 210 24.35 27.08 -49.07
C ALA A 210 25.82 26.78 -49.45
N HIS A 211 26.43 25.76 -48.85
CA HIS A 211 27.83 25.39 -49.14
C HIS A 211 28.02 24.78 -50.54
N ASN A 212 27.02 24.08 -51.08
CA ASN A 212 27.10 23.50 -52.42
C ASN A 212 26.96 24.56 -53.52
N ALA A 213 26.17 25.62 -53.30
CA ALA A 213 25.98 26.71 -54.25
C ALA A 213 27.26 27.56 -54.47
N GLU A 214 28.13 27.66 -53.46
CA GLU A 214 29.42 28.38 -53.58
C GLU A 214 30.52 27.60 -54.30
N ARG A 215 30.36 26.27 -54.50
CA ARG A 215 31.33 25.44 -55.23
C ARG A 215 31.07 25.35 -56.74
N GLU A 216 29.88 25.75 -57.18
CA GLU A 216 29.47 25.73 -58.59
C GLU A 216 29.64 27.08 -59.30
N THR A 217 30.09 28.13 -58.59
CA THR A 217 30.45 29.46 -59.13
C THR A 217 31.97 29.66 -59.15
#